data_AF-A0AAE6WBG0-F1
#
_entry.id   AF-A0AAE6WBG0-F1
#
_cell.length_a   1.000
_cell.length_b   1.000
_cell.length_c   1.000
_cell.angle_alpha   90.00
_cell.angle_beta   90.00
_cell.angle_gamma   90.00
#
_symmetry.space_group_name_H-M   'P 1'
#
loop_
_entity.id
_entity.type
_entity.pdbx_description
1 polymer ?
#
loop_
_entity_poly.entity_id
_entity_poly.type
_entity_poly.pdbx_seq_one_letter_code
_entity_poly.pdbx_strand_id
1 'polypeptide(L)' 'MTDEKPAPAQEPPEFNPLRFPPCACPRHSPGPGPEPQEDEDSVLLRALRARMNEENRLRRWARGQS' A
#
# COMPACT_ATOMS: atom_id res chain seq x y z
N MET A 1 20.09 48.32 -13.82
CA MET A 1 19.24 47.53 -12.91
C MET A 1 17.92 47.32 -13.63
N THR A 2 17.65 46.09 -14.08
CA THR A 2 16.37 45.74 -14.71
C THR A 2 15.63 44.83 -13.74
N ASP A 3 14.60 45.40 -13.09
CA ASP A 3 13.61 44.69 -12.29
C ASP A 3 12.73 43.84 -13.22
N GLU A 4 13.12 42.59 -13.44
CA GLU A 4 12.22 41.58 -14.00
C GLU A 4 11.38 40.97 -12.87
N LYS A 5 10.12 41.39 -12.77
CA LYS A 5 9.13 40.81 -11.86
C LYS A 5 8.83 39.38 -12.33
N PRO A 6 9.04 38.33 -11.49
CA PRO A 6 8.81 36.95 -11.93
C PRO A 6 7.33 36.73 -12.23
N ALA A 7 7.05 36.03 -13.32
CA ALA A 7 5.69 35.64 -13.71
C ALA A 7 5.02 34.83 -12.58
N PRO A 8 3.69 34.98 -12.38
CA PRO A 8 2.99 34.21 -11.35
C PRO A 8 3.16 32.71 -11.62
N ALA A 9 3.44 31.96 -10.55
CA ALA A 9 3.55 30.51 -10.62
C ALA A 9 2.26 29.92 -11.22
N GLN A 10 2.37 29.13 -12.28
CA GLN A 10 1.22 28.40 -12.81
C GLN A 10 0.72 27.44 -11.73
N GLU A 11 -0.56 27.56 -11.39
CA GLU A 11 -1.22 26.59 -10.52
C GLU A 11 -1.25 25.21 -11.19
N PRO A 12 -1.09 24.12 -10.43
CA PRO A 12 -1.20 22.78 -10.98
C PRO A 12 -2.61 22.60 -11.58
N PRO A 13 -2.72 21.94 -12.75
CA PRO A 13 -4.01 21.76 -13.40
C PRO A 13 -4.99 21.02 -12.48
N GLU A 14 -6.20 21.54 -12.36
CA GLU A 14 -7.27 20.90 -11.59
C GLU A 14 -7.57 19.51 -12.16
N PHE A 15 -7.66 18.51 -11.27
CA PHE A 15 -8.00 17.15 -11.68
C PHE A 15 -9.47 17.10 -12.12
N ASN A 16 -9.69 16.79 -13.40
CA ASN A 16 -11.02 16.61 -13.97
C ASN A 16 -11.30 15.10 -14.19
N PRO A 17 -12.19 14.47 -13.39
CA PRO A 17 -12.50 13.05 -13.52
C PRO A 17 -13.08 12.65 -14.89
N LEU A 18 -13.68 13.60 -15.62
CA LEU A 18 -14.21 13.36 -16.97
C LEU A 18 -13.08 13.31 -18.03
N ARG A 19 -11.94 13.95 -17.76
CA ARG A 19 -10.74 13.87 -18.62
C ARG A 19 -9.90 12.63 -18.35
N PHE A 20 -9.98 12.08 -17.14
CA PHE A 20 -9.24 10.91 -16.71
C PHE A 20 -10.23 9.85 -16.18
N PRO A 21 -11.02 9.22 -17.07
CA PRO A 21 -11.96 8.19 -16.64
C PRO A 21 -11.20 7.02 -16.00
N PRO A 22 -11.76 6.38 -14.96
CA PRO A 22 -11.13 5.21 -14.35
C PRO A 22 -10.93 4.09 -15.38
N CYS A 23 -9.87 3.29 -15.24
CA CYS A 23 -9.62 2.17 -16.15
C CYS A 23 -10.77 1.17 -16.08
N ALA A 24 -11.49 0.98 -17.19
CA ALA A 24 -12.56 -0.01 -17.33
C ALA A 24 -12.04 -1.44 -17.62
N CYS A 25 -10.74 -1.67 -17.46
CA CYS A 25 -10.12 -2.96 -17.70
C CYS A 25 -10.51 -3.95 -16.59
N PRO A 26 -10.69 -5.26 -16.88
CA PRO A 26 -11.11 -6.26 -15.89
C PRO A 26 -10.23 -6.33 -14.62
N ARG A 27 -8.98 -5.88 -14.72
CA ARG A 27 -8.03 -5.78 -13.59
C ARG A 27 -8.37 -4.67 -12.60
N HIS A 28 -9.02 -3.60 -13.05
CA HIS A 28 -9.35 -2.41 -12.25
C HIS A 28 -10.86 -2.12 -12.21
N SER A 29 -11.69 -2.90 -12.90
CA SER A 29 -13.12 -2.95 -12.66
C SER A 29 -13.35 -3.34 -11.20
N PRO A 30 -14.25 -2.66 -10.48
CA PRO A 30 -14.80 -3.19 -9.24
C PRO A 30 -15.69 -4.36 -9.63
N GLY A 31 -15.08 -5.52 -9.91
CA GLY A 31 -15.78 -6.80 -9.85
C GLY A 31 -16.27 -7.03 -8.43
N PRO A 32 -17.11 -8.06 -8.18
CA PRO A 32 -17.33 -8.51 -6.81
C PRO A 32 -15.94 -8.73 -6.21
N GLY A 33 -15.60 -7.92 -5.20
CA GLY A 33 -14.35 -8.09 -4.47
C GLY A 33 -14.30 -9.53 -3.98
N PRO A 34 -13.11 -10.12 -3.82
CA PRO A 34 -13.02 -11.39 -3.14
C PRO A 34 -13.80 -11.26 -1.83
N GLU A 35 -14.89 -12.01 -1.70
CA GLU A 35 -15.59 -12.15 -0.43
C GLU A 35 -14.52 -12.48 0.60
N PRO A 36 -14.46 -11.77 1.74
CA PRO A 36 -13.45 -12.05 2.74
C PRO A 36 -13.69 -13.47 3.26
N GLN A 37 -12.96 -14.46 2.74
CA GLN A 37 -12.74 -15.73 3.42
C GLN A 37 -11.80 -15.43 4.60
N GLU A 38 -12.33 -14.69 5.58
CA GLU A 38 -11.56 -14.11 6.66
C GLU A 38 -11.22 -15.11 7.76
N ASP A 39 -11.75 -16.33 7.72
CA ASP A 39 -11.72 -17.19 8.90
C ASP A 39 -10.58 -18.22 8.88
N GLU A 40 -10.36 -18.95 7.78
CA GLU A 40 -9.36 -20.03 7.76
C GLU A 40 -7.96 -19.51 7.42
N ASP A 41 -7.83 -18.71 6.37
CA ASP A 41 -6.56 -18.13 5.94
C ASP A 41 -5.97 -17.20 7.03
N SER A 42 -6.81 -16.44 7.72
CA SER A 42 -6.37 -15.59 8.83
C SER A 42 -5.84 -16.37 10.01
N VAL A 43 -6.42 -17.54 10.32
CA VAL A 43 -5.95 -18.42 11.41
C VAL A 43 -4.61 -19.06 11.05
N LEU A 44 -4.48 -19.60 9.82
CA LEU A 44 -3.23 -20.18 9.34
C LEU A 44 -2.11 -19.15 9.30
N LEU A 45 -2.38 -17.94 8.80
CA LEU A 45 -1.42 -16.85 8.77
C LEU A 45 -1.03 -16.37 10.17
N ARG A 46 -1.96 -16.36 11.14
CA ARG A 46 -1.66 -16.04 12.54
C ARG A 46 -0.75 -17.10 13.17
N ALA A 47 -1.04 -18.38 12.96
CA ALA A 47 -0.21 -19.47 13.43
C ALA A 47 1.20 -19.44 12.82
N LEU A 48 1.30 -19.16 11.52
CA LEU A 48 2.57 -18.98 10.82
C LEU A 48 3.40 -17.86 11.43
N ARG A 49 2.81 -16.68 11.65
CA ARG A 49 3.49 -15.54 12.30
C ARG A 49 3.98 -15.88 13.70
N ALA A 50 3.19 -16.58 14.50
CA ALA A 50 3.59 -17.01 15.84
C ALA A 50 4.82 -17.93 15.80
N ARG A 51 4.81 -18.94 14.92
CA ARG A 51 5.95 -19.86 14.74
C ARG A 51 7.22 -19.11 14.31
N MET A 52 7.10 -18.22 13.32
CA MET A 52 8.25 -17.44 12.85
C MET A 52 8.82 -16.51 13.94
N ASN A 53 7.96 -15.92 14.77
CA ASN A 53 8.41 -15.07 15.87
C ASN A 53 9.21 -15.86 16.92
N GLU A 54 8.76 -17.07 17.27
CA GLU A 54 9.48 -17.92 18.21
C GLU A 54 10.83 -18.38 17.63
N GLU A 55 10.86 -18.78 16.35
CA GLU A 55 12.12 -19.11 15.68
C GLU A 55 13.10 -17.93 15.67
N ASN A 56 12.61 -16.73 15.35
CA ASN A 56 13.43 -15.52 15.38
C ASN A 56 13.92 -15.16 16.78
N ARG A 57 13.08 -15.37 17.81
CA ARG A 57 13.48 -15.22 19.21
C ARG A 57 14.62 -16.18 19.56
N LEU A 58 14.51 -17.46 19.20
CA LEU A 58 15.56 -18.45 19.41
C LEU A 58 16.84 -18.09 18.65
N ARG A 59 16.74 -17.61 17.41
CA ARG A 59 17.88 -17.13 16.62
C ARG A 59 18.55 -15.90 17.25
N ARG A 60 17.78 -14.99 17.85
CA ARG A 60 18.32 -13.84 18.60
C ARG A 60 19.03 -14.30 19.87
N TRP A 61 18.40 -15.19 20.62
CA TRP A 61 18.98 -15.78 21.83
C TRP A 61 20.30 -16.52 21.55
N ALA A 62 20.35 -17.34 20.49
CA ALA A 62 21.56 -18.02 20.04
C ALA A 62 22.69 -17.05 19.61
N ARG A 63 22.33 -15.83 19.17
CA ARG A 63 23.27 -14.75 18.86
C ARG A 63 23.60 -13.87 20.08
N GLY A 64 23.15 -14.23 21.28
CA GLY A 64 23.37 -13.46 22.50
C GLY A 64 22.61 -12.13 22.54
N GLN A 65 21.59 -11.97 21.70
CA GLN A 65 20.76 -10.77 21.64
C GLN A 65 19.48 -11.04 22.44
N SER A 66 19.35 -10.40 23.61
CA SER A 66 18.19 -10.49 24.50
C SER A 66 17.31 -9.25 24.39
#